data_AF-A0A1G4JNQ5-F1
#
_entry.id   AF-A0A1G4JNQ5-F1
#
_cell.length_a   1.000
_cell.length_b   1.000
_cell.length_c   1.000
_cell.angle_alpha   90.00
_cell.angle_beta   90.00
_cell.angle_gamma   90.00
#
_symmetry.space_group_name_H-M   'P 1'
#
loop_
_entity.id
_entity.type
_entity.pdbx_description
1 polymer ?
#
loop_
_entity_poly.entity_id
_entity_poly.type
_entity_poly.pdbx_seq_one_letter_code
_entity_poly.pdbx_strand_id
1 'polypeptide(L)'
;MEEVFSIAPQPSTELGRYRVLSRNAGIRVSPLVLGAMSVGQAWEDQMGSMDKEQSFKLLDAFYEAGGNFIDTANAYQNQESEEWIGDWMASRKIAIRW
;
A
#
# COMPACT_ATOMS: atom_id res chain seq x y z
N MET A 1 -18.41 4.30 31.26
CA MET A 1 -18.15 2.85 31.27
C MET A 1 -18.65 2.16 29.99
N GLU A 2 -19.68 2.71 29.31
CA GLU A 2 -20.19 2.20 28.01
C GLU A 2 -19.23 2.33 26.83
N GLU A 3 -18.39 3.38 26.76
CA GLU A 3 -17.46 3.56 25.62
C GLU A 3 -16.40 2.46 25.48
N VAL A 4 -15.99 1.85 26.60
CA VAL A 4 -14.89 0.86 26.66
C VAL A 4 -15.24 -0.46 25.94
N PHE A 5 -16.54 -0.76 25.79
CA PHE A 5 -17.03 -1.97 25.13
C PHE A 5 -17.82 -1.69 23.85
N SER A 6 -17.68 -0.50 23.29
CA SER A 6 -18.29 -0.16 22.01
C SER A 6 -17.73 -1.03 20.87
N ILE A 7 -18.58 -1.36 19.90
CA ILE A 7 -18.17 -2.11 18.71
C ILE A 7 -17.19 -1.26 17.91
N ALA A 8 -16.08 -1.85 17.48
CA ALA A 8 -15.11 -1.16 16.63
C ALA A 8 -15.81 -0.57 15.39
N PRO A 9 -15.47 0.68 15.00
CA PRO A 9 -16.08 1.30 13.85
C PRO A 9 -15.83 0.46 12.58
N GLN A 10 -16.80 0.45 11.69
CA GLN A 10 -16.63 -0.18 10.38
C GLN A 10 -15.55 0.56 9.59
N PRO A 11 -14.80 -0.14 8.73
CA PRO A 11 -13.80 0.50 7.89
C PRO A 11 -14.47 1.51 6.94
N SER A 12 -13.76 2.60 6.64
CA SER A 12 -14.23 3.68 5.76
C SER A 12 -14.49 3.21 4.33
N THR A 13 -13.74 2.22 3.86
CA THR A 13 -13.90 1.59 2.54
C THR A 13 -13.81 0.08 2.63
N GLU A 14 -14.13 -0.61 1.53
CA GLU A 14 -14.00 -2.06 1.42
C GLU A 14 -12.54 -2.55 1.52
N LEU A 15 -11.53 -1.70 1.27
CA LEU A 15 -10.12 -2.09 1.43
C LEU A 15 -9.76 -2.43 2.88
N GLY A 16 -10.39 -1.75 3.85
CA GLY A 16 -10.20 -2.02 5.28
C GLY A 16 -10.86 -3.32 5.76
N ARG A 17 -11.60 -4.05 4.91
CA ARG A 17 -12.16 -5.37 5.24
C ARG A 17 -11.18 -6.48 4.93
N TYR A 18 -10.17 -6.65 5.79
CA TYR A 18 -9.09 -7.60 5.53
C TYR A 18 -9.52 -9.07 5.39
N ARG A 19 -8.70 -9.81 4.66
CA ARG A 19 -8.81 -11.26 4.40
C ARG A 19 -7.55 -11.97 4.86
N VAL A 20 -7.68 -13.22 5.27
CA VAL A 20 -6.53 -14.06 5.61
C VAL A 20 -5.80 -14.43 4.33
N LEU A 21 -4.52 -14.10 4.22
CA LEU A 21 -3.71 -14.33 3.02
C LEU A 21 -3.54 -15.83 2.70
N SER A 22 -3.34 -16.65 3.74
CA SER A 22 -3.16 -18.09 3.60
C SER A 22 -3.72 -18.83 4.82
N ARG A 23 -4.23 -20.05 4.63
CA ARG A 23 -4.71 -20.89 5.74
C ARG A 23 -3.64 -21.14 6.80
N ASN A 24 -2.37 -21.14 6.39
CA ASN A 24 -1.23 -21.45 7.25
C ASN A 24 -0.50 -20.19 7.76
N ALA A 25 -0.92 -18.98 7.35
CA ALA A 25 -0.32 -17.72 7.78
C ALA A 25 -1.38 -16.78 8.34
N GLY A 26 -1.20 -16.31 9.58
CA GLY A 26 -2.12 -15.37 10.24
C GLY A 26 -2.13 -13.95 9.66
N ILE A 27 -1.50 -13.73 8.50
CA ILE A 27 -1.36 -12.43 7.86
C ILE A 27 -2.72 -12.01 7.28
N ARG A 28 -3.14 -10.79 7.61
CA ARG A 28 -4.38 -10.18 7.14
C ARG A 28 -4.06 -9.07 6.14
N VAL A 29 -4.60 -9.20 4.93
CA VAL A 29 -4.36 -8.25 3.83
C VAL A 29 -5.66 -7.64 3.31
N SER A 30 -5.59 -6.47 2.69
CA SER A 30 -6.69 -5.85 1.95
C SER A 30 -7.18 -6.79 0.83
N PRO A 31 -8.48 -6.76 0.49
CA PRO A 31 -9.05 -7.62 -0.54
C PRO A 31 -8.50 -7.34 -1.95
N LEU A 32 -7.92 -6.15 -2.16
CA LEU A 32 -7.17 -5.79 -3.36
C LEU A 32 -5.72 -5.45 -2.96
N VAL A 33 -4.79 -5.80 -3.85
CA VAL A 33 -3.35 -5.54 -3.71
C VAL A 33 -2.96 -4.45 -4.69
N LEU A 34 -2.18 -3.47 -4.25
CA LEU A 34 -1.65 -2.43 -5.13
C LEU A 34 -0.37 -2.92 -5.80
N GLY A 35 -0.43 -3.22 -7.09
CA GLY A 35 0.76 -3.48 -7.90
C GLY A 35 1.52 -2.17 -8.17
N ALA A 36 2.79 -2.13 -7.82
CA ALA A 36 3.64 -0.94 -7.89
C ALA A 36 4.52 -0.88 -9.15
N MET A 37 4.17 -1.64 -10.20
CA MET A 37 4.90 -1.62 -11.48
C MET A 37 4.92 -0.23 -12.13
N SER A 38 3.90 0.60 -11.88
CA SER A 38 3.82 1.99 -12.34
C SER A 38 4.48 3.00 -11.40
N VAL A 39 4.96 2.60 -10.23
CA VAL A 39 5.64 3.51 -9.28
C VAL A 39 7.09 3.68 -9.72
N GLY A 40 7.38 4.81 -10.37
CA GLY A 40 8.68 5.11 -10.98
C GLY A 40 8.49 5.75 -12.36
N GLN A 41 9.58 6.29 -12.91
CA GLN A 41 9.60 7.05 -14.16
C GLN A 41 10.51 6.41 -15.23
N ALA A 42 11.34 5.43 -14.86
CA ALA A 42 12.28 4.79 -15.79
C ALA A 42 11.63 4.16 -17.04
N TRP A 43 10.36 3.78 -16.99
CA TRP A 43 9.59 3.20 -18.10
C TRP A 43 8.50 4.13 -18.64
N GLU A 44 8.68 5.45 -18.51
CA GLU A 44 7.72 6.45 -18.99
C GLU A 44 7.26 6.20 -20.44
N ASP A 45 8.20 5.86 -21.34
CA ASP A 45 7.93 5.58 -22.75
C ASP A 45 6.99 4.38 -22.99
N GLN A 46 6.87 3.46 -22.03
CA GLN A 46 6.13 2.20 -22.15
C GLN A 46 4.86 2.18 -21.29
N MET A 47 4.90 2.82 -20.13
CA MET A 47 3.86 2.75 -19.08
C MET A 47 3.15 4.09 -18.85
N GLY A 48 3.61 5.17 -19.50
CA GLY A 48 3.16 6.53 -19.26
C GLY A 48 3.90 7.19 -18.09
N SER A 49 3.66 8.48 -17.91
CA SER A 49 4.33 9.26 -16.87
C SER A 49 3.72 9.01 -15.49
N MET A 50 4.59 8.70 -14.53
CA MET A 50 4.27 8.65 -13.12
C MET A 50 5.44 9.23 -12.34
N ASP A 51 5.35 10.51 -11.99
CA ASP A 51 6.38 11.14 -11.17
C ASP A 51 6.28 10.69 -9.70
N LYS A 52 7.28 11.09 -8.91
CA LYS A 52 7.37 10.72 -7.50
C LYS A 52 6.26 11.31 -6.65
N GLU A 53 5.78 12.51 -6.98
CA GLU A 53 4.70 13.17 -6.26
C GLU A 53 3.36 12.46 -6.51
N GLN A 54 3.08 12.10 -7.75
CA GLN A 54 1.91 11.32 -8.16
C GLN A 54 1.94 9.92 -7.54
N SER A 55 3.11 9.27 -7.53
CA SER A 55 3.31 7.99 -6.85
C SER A 55 2.97 8.09 -5.37
N PHE A 56 3.41 9.16 -4.70
CA PHE A 56 3.12 9.37 -3.28
C PHE A 56 1.63 9.62 -3.04
N LYS A 57 0.97 10.39 -3.91
CA LYS A 57 -0.49 10.60 -3.86
C LYS A 57 -1.26 9.28 -4.04
N LEU A 58 -0.83 8.42 -4.96
CA LEU A 58 -1.42 7.09 -5.16
C LEU A 58 -1.28 6.23 -3.91
N LEU A 59 -0.08 6.17 -3.34
CA LEU A 59 0.22 5.40 -2.13
C LEU A 59 -0.57 5.94 -0.91
N ASP A 60 -0.68 7.26 -0.77
CA ASP A 60 -1.49 7.90 0.27
C ASP A 60 -2.97 7.51 0.13
N ALA A 61 -3.54 7.67 -1.06
CA ALA A 61 -4.93 7.32 -1.31
C ALA A 61 -5.24 5.84 -1.03
N PHE A 62 -4.33 4.94 -1.42
CA PHE A 62 -4.47 3.51 -1.14
C PHE A 62 -4.42 3.22 0.37
N TYR A 63 -3.44 3.79 1.08
CA TYR A 63 -3.26 3.59 2.51
C TYR A 63 -4.42 4.20 3.33
N GLU A 64 -4.84 5.41 3.01
CA GLU A 64 -5.96 6.10 3.67
C GLU A 64 -7.30 5.39 3.45
N ALA A 65 -7.49 4.75 2.30
CA ALA A 65 -8.65 3.90 2.04
C ALA A 65 -8.62 2.59 2.86
N GLY A 66 -7.50 2.28 3.52
CA GLY A 66 -7.31 1.06 4.32
C GLY A 66 -6.60 -0.05 3.57
N GLY A 67 -5.90 0.24 2.47
CA GLY A 67 -5.01 -0.71 1.81
C GLY A 67 -3.77 -1.00 2.66
N ASN A 68 -3.34 -2.26 2.71
CA ASN A 68 -2.16 -2.66 3.51
C ASN A 68 -1.23 -3.64 2.80
N PHE A 69 -1.43 -3.89 1.50
CA PHE A 69 -0.64 -4.82 0.72
C PHE A 69 -0.24 -4.21 -0.62
N ILE A 70 1.07 -4.00 -0.79
CA ILE A 70 1.70 -3.48 -2.00
C ILE A 70 2.59 -4.58 -2.57
N ASP A 71 2.45 -4.85 -3.87
CA ASP A 71 3.28 -5.75 -4.65
C ASP A 71 4.33 -4.94 -5.42
N THR A 72 5.61 -5.27 -5.27
CA THR A 72 6.73 -4.63 -5.97
C THR A 72 7.80 -5.65 -6.33
N ALA A 73 8.79 -5.25 -7.12
CA ALA A 73 9.92 -6.08 -7.50
C ALA A 73 11.14 -5.23 -7.85
N ASN A 74 12.34 -5.78 -7.61
CA ASN A 74 13.63 -5.17 -7.93
C ASN A 74 13.76 -4.65 -9.38
N ALA A 75 13.10 -5.30 -10.35
CA ALA A 75 13.17 -4.90 -11.75
C ALA A 75 12.22 -3.75 -12.11
N TYR A 76 11.18 -3.50 -11.31
CA TYR A 76 10.15 -2.51 -11.64
C TYR A 76 10.76 -1.12 -11.69
N GLN A 77 10.51 -0.43 -12.81
CA GLN A 77 10.99 0.93 -13.06
C GLN A 77 12.51 1.06 -12.83
N ASN A 78 13.28 0.03 -13.21
CA ASN A 78 14.73 -0.02 -13.02
C ASN A 78 15.16 0.26 -11.56
N GLN A 79 14.52 -0.44 -10.61
CA GLN A 79 14.69 -0.34 -9.14
C GLN A 79 13.97 0.84 -8.47
N GLU A 80 13.48 1.84 -9.22
CA GLU A 80 12.84 3.02 -8.62
C GLU A 80 11.59 2.69 -7.79
N SER A 81 10.86 1.61 -8.14
CA SER A 81 9.63 1.23 -7.43
C SER A 81 9.88 0.96 -5.94
N GLU A 82 10.88 0.12 -5.63
CA GLU A 82 11.24 -0.21 -4.24
C GLU A 82 11.82 1.00 -3.52
N GLU A 83 12.67 1.80 -4.19
CA GLU A 83 13.25 3.02 -3.64
C GLU A 83 12.16 4.04 -3.24
N TRP A 84 11.21 4.29 -4.12
CA TRP A 84 10.18 5.31 -3.90
C TRP A 84 9.15 4.87 -2.85
N ILE A 85 8.79 3.57 -2.82
CA ILE A 85 7.99 3.01 -1.73
C ILE A 85 8.74 3.15 -0.40
N GLY A 86 10.04 2.84 -0.37
CA GLY A 86 10.87 2.99 0.82
C GLY A 86 10.90 4.43 1.35
N ASP A 87 11.11 5.40 0.45
CA ASP A 87 11.08 6.83 0.78
C ASP A 87 9.71 7.26 1.30
N TRP A 88 8.63 6.80 0.66
CA TRP A 88 7.26 7.08 1.08
C TRP A 88 6.98 6.54 2.50
N MET A 89 7.35 5.29 2.78
CA MET A 89 7.17 4.68 4.10
C MET A 89 7.98 5.42 5.17
N ALA A 90 9.23 5.76 4.88
CA ALA A 90 10.12 6.48 5.79
C ALA A 90 9.56 7.87 6.15
N SER A 91 9.08 8.62 5.16
CA SER A 91 8.57 9.98 5.39
C SER A 91 7.28 10.00 6.23
N ARG A 92 6.46 8.94 6.16
CA ARG A 92 5.21 8.79 6.93
C ARG A 92 5.38 8.02 8.23
N LYS A 93 6.60 7.56 8.53
CA LYS A 93 6.92 6.72 9.70
C LYS A 93 6.02 5.49 9.77
N ILE A 94 5.70 4.92 8.60
CA ILE A 94 4.95 3.69 8.51
C ILE A 94 5.90 2.57 8.87
N ALA A 95 5.72 2.00 10.06
CA ALA A 95 6.51 0.87 10.51
C ALA A 95 6.08 -0.39 9.76
N ILE A 96 7.05 -1.16 9.28
CA ILE A 96 6.84 -2.56 8.94
C ILE A 96 6.49 -3.28 10.24
N ARG A 97 5.21 -3.65 10.39
CA ARG A 97 4.76 -4.52 11.48
C ARG A 97 4.94 -5.96 11.01
N TRP A 98 6.04 -6.59 11.40
CA TRP A 98 6.25 -8.04 11.27
C TRP A 98 5.30 -8.80 12.19
#